data_AF-A0A149R254-F1
#
_entry.id   AF-A0A149R254-F1
#
_cell.length_a   1.000
_cell.length_b   1.000
_cell.length_c   1.000
_cell.angle_alpha   90.00
_cell.angle_beta   90.00
_cell.angle_gamma   90.00
#
_symmetry.space_group_name_H-M   'P 1'
#
loop_
_entity.id
_entity.type
_entity.pdbx_description
1 polymer ?
#
loop_
_entity_poly.entity_id
_entity_poly.type
_entity_poly.pdbx_seq_one_letter_code
_entity_poly.pdbx_strand_id
1 'polypeptide(L)' 'MSDLFWLTDDQMERLRPFFPKSHGEPRVDDRRVLSGIIFVNRSGLRWRDAPPP' A
#
# COMPACT_ATOMS: atom_id res chain seq x y z
N MET A 1 -9.27 -9.90 2.67
CA MET A 1 -8.58 -8.59 2.52
C MET A 1 -7.30 -8.48 3.34
N SER A 2 -7.10 -9.29 4.39
CA SER A 2 -5.85 -9.37 5.17
C SER A 2 -4.62 -9.78 4.33
N ASP A 3 -4.80 -10.62 3.32
CA ASP A 3 -3.70 -11.16 2.51
C ASP A 3 -3.06 -10.14 1.55
N LEU A 4 -3.65 -8.95 1.46
CA LEU A 4 -3.15 -7.84 0.65
C LEU A 4 -2.26 -6.89 1.45
N PHE A 5 -2.09 -7.08 2.75
CA PHE A 5 -1.21 -6.23 3.57
C PHE A 5 0.09 -6.97 3.87
N TRP A 6 1.15 -6.64 3.11
CA TRP A 6 2.43 -7.36 3.16
C TRP A 6 3.47 -6.80 4.12
N LEU A 7 3.27 -5.58 4.64
CA LEU A 7 4.21 -4.95 5.57
C LEU A 7 3.72 -5.10 7.01
N THR A 8 4.64 -5.46 7.91
CA THR A 8 4.40 -5.45 9.36
C THR A 8 4.40 -4.02 9.91
N ASP A 9 3.89 -3.83 11.12
CA ASP A 9 3.86 -2.52 11.77
C ASP A 9 5.28 -1.97 11.99
N ASP A 10 6.22 -2.82 12.42
CA ASP A 10 7.64 -2.45 12.55
C ASP A 10 8.27 -2.00 11.23
N GLN A 11 7.92 -2.64 10.11
CA GLN A 11 8.40 -2.24 8.79
C GLN A 11 7.80 -0.90 8.37
N MET A 12 6.52 -0.68 8.66
CA MET A 12 5.86 0.61 8.43
C MET A 12 6.52 1.72 9.24
N GLU A 13 6.88 1.46 10.49
CA GLU A 13 7.50 2.44 11.37
C GLU A 13 8.90 2.83 10.88
N ARG A 14 9.67 1.87 10.36
CA ARG A 14 10.97 2.12 9.70
C ARG A 14 10.83 2.98 8.43
N LEU A 15 9.72 2.85 7.70
CA LEU A 15 9.47 3.63 6.47
C LEU A 15 8.92 5.03 6.74
N ARG A 16 8.34 5.25 7.91
CA ARG A 16 7.66 6.50 8.29
C ARG A 16 8.46 7.78 8.02
N PRO A 17 9.79 7.85 8.26
CA PRO A 17 10.58 9.06 7.99
C PRO A 17 10.70 9.42 6.49
N PHE A 18 10.50 8.46 5.59
CA PHE A 18 10.66 8.65 4.14
C PHE A 18 9.35 9.04 3.45
N PHE A 19 8.25 9.08 4.18
CA PHE A 19 6.97 9.47 3.64
C PHE A 19 6.95 10.96 3.27
N PRO A 20 6.39 11.34 2.10
CA PRO A 20 6.31 12.74 1.69
C PRO A 20 5.47 13.57 2.66
N LYS A 21 5.66 14.90 2.66
CA LYS A 21 4.76 15.78 3.43
C LYS A 21 3.41 15.85 2.73
N SER A 22 2.33 15.96 3.51
CA SER A 22 1.02 16.31 2.96
C SER A 22 1.06 17.76 2.46
N HIS A 23 0.51 17.99 1.28
CA HIS A 23 0.42 19.31 0.64
C HIS A 23 -0.96 19.97 0.82
N GLY A 24 -1.64 19.69 1.94
CA GLY A 24 -2.97 20.23 2.26
C GLY A 24 -4.11 19.22 2.15
N GLU A 25 -3.86 18.05 1.57
CA GLU A 25 -4.81 16.93 1.54
C GLU A 25 -4.39 15.86 2.58
N PRO A 26 -5.30 15.38 3.43
CA PRO A 26 -5.01 14.29 4.36
C PRO A 26 -4.47 13.06 3.63
N ARG A 27 -3.43 12.44 4.21
CA ARG A 27 -2.92 11.17 3.66
C ARG A 27 -3.96 10.08 3.88
N VAL A 28 -4.23 9.32 2.82
CA VAL A 28 -4.90 8.02 2.95
C VAL A 28 -4.00 7.07 3.76
N ASP A 29 -4.55 5.98 4.28
CA ASP A 29 -3.79 4.95 5.01
C ASP A 29 -2.54 4.49 4.21
N ASP A 30 -1.36 4.86 4.70
CA ASP A 30 -0.08 4.58 4.06
C ASP A 30 0.17 3.08 3.90
N ARG A 31 -0.35 2.26 4.82
CA ARG A 31 -0.22 0.80 4.74
C ARG A 31 -1.01 0.27 3.55
N ARG A 32 -2.19 0.83 3.29
CA ARG A 32 -3.02 0.49 2.13
C ARG A 32 -2.36 0.91 0.82
N VAL A 33 -1.76 2.11 0.78
CA VAL A 33 -1.06 2.63 -0.40
C VAL A 33 0.14 1.76 -0.76
N LEU A 34 1.04 1.50 0.20
CA LEU A 34 2.22 0.67 -0.02
C LEU A 34 1.84 -0.76 -0.40
N SER A 35 0.80 -1.30 0.23
CA SER A 35 0.25 -2.61 -0.13
C SER A 35 -0.18 -2.64 -1.60
N GLY A 36 -0.91 -1.63 -2.08
CA GLY A 36 -1.26 -1.52 -3.50
C GLY A 36 -0.05 -1.51 -4.44
N ILE A 37 1.00 -0.76 -4.08
CA ILE A 37 2.25 -0.71 -4.87
C ILE A 37 2.93 -2.09 -4.92
N ILE A 38 3.05 -2.77 -3.77
CA ILE A 38 3.64 -4.11 -3.69
C ILE A 38 2.83 -5.11 -4.52
N PHE A 39 1.50 -5.02 -4.45
CA PHE A 39 0.60 -5.84 -5.26
C PHE A 39 0.91 -5.68 -6.75
N VAL A 40 0.94 -4.45 -7.25
CA VAL A 40 1.27 -4.15 -8.66
C VAL A 40 2.62 -4.75 -9.06
N ASN A 41 3.65 -4.55 -8.23
CA ASN A 41 5.00 -5.04 -8.50
C ASN A 41 5.09 -6.58 -8.50
N ARG A 42 4.24 -7.28 -7.74
CA ARG A 42 4.23 -8.76 -7.67
C ARG A 42 3.32 -9.40 -8.71
N SER A 43 2.12 -8.86 -8.93
CA SER A 43 1.10 -9.46 -9.79
C SER A 43 1.19 -8.99 -11.24
N GLY A 44 1.64 -7.75 -11.45
CA GLY A 44 1.66 -7.11 -12.77
C GLY A 44 0.29 -6.58 -13.22
N LEU A 45 -0.62 -6.27 -12.28
CA LEU A 45 -1.97 -5.74 -12.56
C LEU A 45 -2.79 -6.62 -13.52
N ARG A 46 -2.85 -7.93 -13.27
CA ARG A 46 -3.63 -8.85 -14.10
C ARG A 46 -5.12 -8.60 -13.88
N TRP A 47 -5.88 -8.64 -14.97
CA TRP A 47 -7.35 -8.52 -14.92
C TRP A 47 -8.04 -9.53 -14.00
N ARG A 48 -7.48 -10.74 -13.85
CA ARG A 48 -8.02 -11.77 -12.95
C ARG A 48 -7.96 -11.37 -11.48
N ASP A 49 -7.01 -10.52 -11.10
CA ASP A 49 -6.82 -10.11 -9.70
C ASP A 49 -7.64 -8.85 -9.35
N ALA A 50 -8.42 -8.31 -10.30
CA ALA A 50 -9.34 -7.22 -10.04
C ALA A 50 -10.48 -7.70 -9.12
N PRO A 51 -10.95 -6.88 -8.16
CA PRO A 51 -12.10 -7.22 -7.35
C PRO A 51 -13.34 -7.43 -8.24
N PRO A 52 -14.22 -8.37 -7.89
CA PRO A 52 -15.48 -8.56 -8.61
C PRO A 52 -16.34 -7.28 -8.54
N PRO A 53 -17.19 -7.03 -9.55
CA PRO A 53 -18.10 -5.89 -9.58
C PRO A 53 -19.12 -5.90 -8.45
#